data_AF-A0A2E2WJR7-F1
#
_entry.id   AF-A0A2E2WJR7-F1
#
_cell.length_a   1.000
_cell.length_b   1.000
_cell.length_c   1.000
_cell.angle_alpha   90.00
_cell.angle_beta   90.00
_cell.angle_gamma   90.00
#
_symmetry.space_group_name_H-M   'P 1'
#
loop_
_entity.id
_entity.type
_entity.pdbx_description
1 polymer ?
#
loop_
_entity_poly.entity_id
_entity_poly.type
_entity_poly.pdbx_seq_one_letter_code
_entity_poly.pdbx_strand_id
1 'polypeptide(L)'
;MPKSSKKYKSTLVSRGVTVSGKRTSVRLEPEMWKALRGVAKRERCTIHDLCTLVNLKKHADTSFTAAIRVFLMLYFRAASTEEGHKKAGHGQFSFMKERAGVDKSWSALKLKRALEQDREKLEIVQRDSYERIDHADYGNQGQHYSKRI
;
A
#
# COMPACT_ATOMS: atom_id res chain seq x y z
N MET A 1 -16.87 -8.64 29.51
CA MET A 1 -15.50 -8.07 29.44
C MET A 1 -15.45 -7.04 28.32
N PRO A 2 -15.27 -5.73 28.59
CA PRO A 2 -15.14 -4.75 27.51
C PRO A 2 -13.74 -4.86 26.88
N LYS A 3 -13.69 -5.04 25.56
CA LYS A 3 -12.44 -5.06 24.79
C LYS A 3 -11.84 -3.65 24.77
N SER A 4 -10.70 -3.47 25.43
CA SER A 4 -9.87 -2.26 25.34
C SER A 4 -9.48 -2.00 23.89
N SER A 5 -10.02 -0.95 23.27
CA SER A 5 -9.60 -0.50 21.95
C SER A 5 -8.26 0.23 22.09
N LYS A 6 -7.16 -0.42 21.65
CA LYS A 6 -5.86 0.25 21.53
C LYS A 6 -6.02 1.44 20.58
N LYS A 7 -5.96 2.65 21.13
CA LYS A 7 -6.03 3.91 20.38
C LYS A 7 -4.70 4.11 19.64
N TYR A 8 -4.64 3.74 18.36
CA TYR A 8 -3.45 3.98 17.53
C TYR A 8 -3.20 5.49 17.41
N LYS A 9 -2.07 5.96 17.94
CA LYS A 9 -1.66 7.36 17.80
C LYS A 9 -1.27 7.61 16.33
N SER A 10 -1.89 8.62 15.72
CA SER A 10 -1.55 9.03 14.35
C SER A 10 -0.11 9.53 14.28
N THR A 11 0.63 9.10 13.25
CA THR A 11 2.00 9.54 12.98
C THR A 11 2.08 10.94 12.34
N LEU A 12 0.94 11.55 12.00
CA LEU A 12 0.86 12.86 11.37
C LEU A 12 1.12 13.99 12.38
N VAL A 13 1.94 14.96 11.99
CA VAL A 13 2.27 16.15 12.78
C VAL A 13 1.47 17.34 12.27
N SER A 14 0.75 18.00 13.18
CA SER A 14 0.01 19.23 12.91
C SER A 14 0.92 20.46 13.04
N ARG A 15 0.90 21.37 12.07
CA ARG A 15 1.59 22.67 12.14
C ARG A 15 0.74 23.76 11.49
N GLY A 16 0.88 24.99 11.99
CA GLY A 16 0.22 26.17 11.44
C GLY A 16 0.99 26.78 10.28
N VAL A 17 0.28 27.14 9.21
CA VAL A 17 0.77 27.92 8.08
C VAL A 17 -0.17 29.08 7.79
N THR A 18 0.34 30.21 7.34
CA THR A 18 -0.48 31.30 6.81
C THR A 18 -0.76 31.05 5.33
N VAL A 19 -2.03 31.11 4.93
CA VAL A 19 -2.52 30.90 3.56
C VAL A 19 -3.41 32.09 3.21
N SER A 20 -3.00 32.91 2.24
CA SER A 20 -3.76 34.13 1.87
C SER A 20 -4.13 35.00 3.09
N GLY A 21 -3.19 35.18 4.02
CA GLY A 21 -3.39 35.95 5.26
C GLY A 21 -4.14 35.22 6.38
N LYS A 22 -4.71 34.04 6.14
CA LYS A 22 -5.43 33.24 7.15
C LYS A 22 -4.54 32.16 7.74
N ARG A 23 -4.50 32.05 9.08
CA ARG A 23 -3.78 30.97 9.76
C ARG A 23 -4.56 29.65 9.63
N THR A 24 -3.92 28.66 9.04
CA THR A 24 -4.49 27.34 8.73
C THR A 24 -3.65 26.25 9.37
N SER A 25 -4.28 25.31 10.06
CA SER A 25 -3.59 24.13 10.58
C SER A 25 -3.58 23.00 9.54
N VAL A 26 -2.41 22.40 9.31
CA VAL A 26 -2.23 21.32 8.34
C VAL A 26 -1.59 20.11 9.04
N ARG A 27 -2.01 18.89 8.70
CA ARG A 27 -1.48 17.64 9.25
C ARG A 27 -0.75 16.84 8.17
N LEU A 28 0.57 16.72 8.31
CA LEU A 28 1.44 15.98 7.39
C LEU A 28 2.39 15.06 8.13
N GLU A 29 2.88 14.06 7.41
CA GLU A 29 3.99 13.20 7.78
C GLU A 29 5.24 14.06 8.05
N PRO A 30 6.09 13.71 9.04
CA PRO A 30 7.30 14.47 9.34
C PRO A 30 8.20 14.69 8.12
N GLU A 31 8.34 13.67 7.27
CA GLU A 31 9.15 13.75 6.05
C GLU A 31 8.54 14.69 5.00
N MET A 32 7.22 14.75 4.88
CA MET A 32 6.56 15.70 3.97
C MET A 32 6.75 17.15 4.45
N TRP A 33 6.77 17.38 5.76
CA TRP A 33 7.14 18.69 6.30
C TRP A 33 8.58 19.08 5.98
N LYS A 34 9.52 18.13 6.05
CA LYS A 34 10.92 18.37 5.66
C LYS A 34 11.02 18.66 4.16
N ALA A 35 10.34 17.86 3.34
CA ALA A 35 10.25 18.05 1.90
C ALA A 35 9.70 19.44 1.54
N LEU A 36 8.58 19.86 2.14
CA LEU A 36 7.99 21.19 1.91
C LEU A 36 8.96 22.34 2.22
N ARG A 37 9.71 22.25 3.34
CA ARG A 37 10.76 23.23 3.65
C ARG A 37 11.91 23.17 2.65
N GLY A 38 12.30 21.99 2.19
CA GLY A 38 13.31 21.81 1.17
C GLY A 38 12.93 22.46 -0.16
N VAL A 39 11.67 22.31 -0.58
CA VAL A 39 11.12 22.98 -1.76
C VAL A 39 11.14 24.50 -1.56
N ALA A 40 10.61 25.00 -0.45
CA ALA A 40 10.59 26.45 -0.17
C ALA A 40 12.00 27.06 -0.22
N LYS A 41 12.98 26.39 0.40
CA LYS A 41 14.39 26.81 0.34
C LYS A 41 14.93 26.82 -1.09
N ARG A 42 14.62 25.80 -1.90
CA ARG A 42 15.10 25.71 -3.29
C ARG A 42 14.49 26.79 -4.17
N GLU A 43 13.19 27.06 -3.99
CA GLU A 43 12.43 28.08 -4.72
C GLU A 43 12.61 29.49 -4.16
N ARG A 44 13.44 29.67 -3.12
CA ARG A 44 13.72 30.95 -2.46
C ARG A 44 12.44 31.68 -2.00
N CYS A 45 11.47 30.94 -1.50
CA CYS A 45 10.22 31.46 -0.95
C CYS A 45 9.93 30.85 0.42
N THR A 46 8.88 31.32 1.10
CA THR A 46 8.47 30.73 2.38
C THR A 46 7.54 29.53 2.17
N ILE A 47 7.40 28.68 3.19
CA ILE A 47 6.37 27.64 3.16
C ILE A 47 4.94 28.23 3.08
N HIS A 48 4.75 29.48 3.52
CA HIS A 48 3.46 30.17 3.46
C HIS A 48 3.12 30.58 2.02
N ASP A 49 4.11 31.03 1.26
CA ASP A 49 3.94 31.37 -0.15
C ASP A 49 3.60 30.14 -0.97
N LEU A 50 4.34 29.03 -0.78
CA LEU A 50 4.03 27.74 -1.42
C LEU A 50 2.63 27.24 -1.06
N CYS A 51 2.29 27.25 0.23
CA CYS A 51 0.97 26.85 0.70
C CYS A 51 -0.15 27.71 0.10
N THR A 52 0.09 29.02 -0.05
CA THR A 52 -0.84 29.93 -0.72
C THR A 52 -0.99 29.56 -2.20
N LEU A 53 0.11 29.35 -2.92
CA LEU A 53 0.08 28.94 -4.33
C LEU A 53 -0.68 27.61 -4.54
N VAL A 54 -0.41 26.61 -3.69
CA VAL A 54 -1.12 25.32 -3.72
C VAL A 54 -2.62 25.52 -3.46
N ASN A 55 -2.99 26.34 -2.48
CA ASN A 55 -4.39 26.63 -2.18
C ASN A 55 -5.10 27.35 -3.34
N LEU A 56 -4.40 28.20 -4.09
CA LEU A 56 -4.93 28.91 -5.25
C LEU A 56 -5.12 28.00 -6.48
N LYS A 57 -4.31 26.95 -6.62
CA LYS A 57 -4.30 26.06 -7.80
C LYS A 57 -5.01 24.72 -7.61
N LYS A 58 -5.29 24.31 -6.37
CA LYS A 58 -6.00 23.05 -6.10
C LYS A 58 -7.42 23.09 -6.70
N HIS A 59 -7.94 21.91 -7.05
CA HIS A 59 -9.36 21.77 -7.35
C HIS A 59 -10.22 22.12 -6.12
N ALA A 60 -11.45 22.59 -6.34
CA ALA A 60 -12.38 22.94 -5.27
C ALA A 60 -12.59 21.75 -4.31
N ASP A 61 -12.86 20.57 -4.86
CA ASP A 61 -13.16 19.33 -4.11
C ASP A 61 -11.93 18.64 -3.50
N THR A 62 -10.71 19.12 -3.78
CA THR A 62 -9.51 18.57 -3.17
C THR A 62 -9.22 19.27 -1.85
N SER A 63 -9.11 18.48 -0.77
CA SER A 63 -8.70 19.03 0.53
C SER A 63 -7.32 19.68 0.43
N PHE A 64 -7.10 20.76 1.18
CA PHE A 64 -5.83 21.48 1.14
C PHE A 64 -4.62 20.61 1.49
N THR A 65 -4.76 19.74 2.50
CA THR A 65 -3.71 18.80 2.87
C THR A 65 -3.41 17.79 1.75
N ALA A 66 -4.42 17.25 1.08
CA ALA A 66 -4.21 16.36 -0.06
C ALA A 66 -3.52 17.09 -1.23
N ALA A 67 -3.91 18.33 -1.50
CA ALA A 67 -3.27 19.15 -2.52
C ALA A 67 -1.78 19.38 -2.24
N ILE A 68 -1.37 19.62 -0.99
CA ILE A 68 0.04 19.73 -0.62
C ILE A 68 0.80 18.42 -0.89
N ARG A 69 0.20 17.27 -0.54
CA ARG A 69 0.82 15.96 -0.79
C ARG A 69 1.06 15.72 -2.28
N VAL A 70 0.06 15.99 -3.10
CA VAL A 70 0.16 15.84 -4.56
C VAL A 70 1.15 16.83 -5.15
N PHE A 71 1.14 18.09 -4.70
CA PHE A 71 2.12 19.10 -5.11
C PHE A 71 3.56 18.63 -4.87
N LEU A 72 3.89 18.15 -3.67
CA LEU A 72 5.23 17.65 -3.35
C LEU A 72 5.61 16.46 -4.23
N MET A 73 4.70 15.50 -4.41
CA MET A 73 4.93 14.35 -5.28
C MET A 73 5.24 14.80 -6.72
N LEU A 74 4.44 15.70 -7.29
CA LEU A 74 4.63 16.20 -8.65
C LEU A 74 5.91 17.02 -8.79
N TYR A 75 6.25 17.83 -7.79
CA TYR A 75 7.49 18.61 -7.78
C TYR A 75 8.73 17.70 -7.87
N PHE A 76 8.80 16.66 -7.05
CA PHE A 76 9.92 15.71 -7.12
C PHE A 76 9.87 14.79 -8.34
N ARG A 77 8.68 14.40 -8.81
CA ARG A 77 8.52 13.65 -10.06
C ARG A 77 9.08 14.43 -11.25
N ALA A 78 8.78 15.73 -11.36
CA ALA A 78 9.32 16.58 -12.43
C ALA A 78 10.85 16.67 -12.39
N ALA A 79 11.46 16.60 -11.20
CA ALA A 79 12.91 16.56 -11.02
C ALA A 79 13.53 15.15 -11.21
N SER A 80 12.71 14.11 -11.34
CA SER A 80 13.17 12.72 -11.46
C SER A 80 13.36 12.36 -12.93
N THR A 81 14.55 12.63 -13.46
CA THR A 81 14.94 12.28 -14.83
C THR A 81 15.46 10.84 -14.90
N GLU A 82 15.47 10.22 -16.09
CA GLU A 82 16.05 8.88 -16.29
C GLU A 82 17.51 8.81 -15.82
N GLU A 83 18.30 9.84 -16.10
CA GLU A 83 19.68 9.95 -15.61
C GLU A 83 19.73 10.06 -14.07
N GLY A 84 18.81 10.83 -13.48
CA GLY A 84 18.66 10.91 -12.02
C GLY A 84 18.28 9.58 -11.39
N HIS A 85 17.38 8.82 -12.03
CA HIS A 85 17.00 7.48 -11.62
C HIS A 85 18.20 6.53 -11.65
N LYS A 86 18.99 6.52 -12.74
CA LYS A 86 20.21 5.72 -12.84
C LYS A 86 21.20 6.07 -11.74
N LYS A 87 21.49 7.36 -11.54
CA LYS A 87 22.40 7.86 -10.48
C LYS A 87 21.93 7.48 -9.08
N ALA A 88 20.62 7.45 -8.84
CA ALA A 88 20.04 7.03 -7.57
C ALA A 88 19.96 5.50 -7.38
N GLY A 89 20.40 4.71 -8.37
CA GLY A 89 20.28 3.24 -8.35
C GLY A 89 18.83 2.75 -8.48
N HIS A 90 17.97 3.52 -9.14
CA HIS A 90 16.60 3.13 -9.45
C HIS A 90 16.53 2.24 -10.70
N GLY A 91 15.40 1.58 -10.92
CA GLY A 91 15.15 0.73 -12.10
C GLY A 91 15.36 -0.76 -11.86
N GLN A 92 15.92 -1.17 -10.71
CA GLN A 92 16.00 -2.58 -10.32
C GLN A 92 15.44 -2.79 -8.91
N PHE A 93 14.53 -3.75 -8.77
CA PHE A 93 13.88 -4.05 -7.49
C PHE A 93 14.86 -4.63 -6.46
N SER A 94 15.92 -5.31 -6.90
CA SER A 94 17.03 -5.79 -6.05
C SER A 94 17.63 -4.64 -5.23
N PHE A 95 18.02 -3.54 -5.88
CA PHE A 95 18.57 -2.35 -5.22
C PHE A 95 17.54 -1.66 -4.32
N MET A 96 16.25 -1.73 -4.65
CA MET A 96 15.20 -1.23 -3.73
C MET A 96 15.13 -2.06 -2.45
N LYS A 97 15.17 -3.41 -2.54
CA LYS A 97 15.17 -4.29 -1.37
C LYS A 97 16.39 -4.06 -0.48
N GLU A 98 17.55 -3.88 -1.09
CA GLU A 98 18.81 -3.61 -0.38
C GLU A 98 18.71 -2.31 0.43
N ARG A 99 18.28 -1.21 -0.21
CA ARG A 99 18.08 0.08 0.48
C ARG A 99 17.01 0.04 1.57
N ALA A 100 15.99 -0.78 1.38
CA ALA A 100 14.95 -0.99 2.40
C ALA A 100 15.39 -1.95 3.52
N GLY A 101 16.56 -2.59 3.41
CA GLY A 101 17.09 -3.54 4.40
C GLY A 101 16.36 -4.88 4.47
N VAL A 102 15.65 -5.29 3.40
CA VAL A 102 14.68 -6.41 3.45
C VAL A 102 15.20 -7.69 2.77
N ASP A 103 16.45 -7.75 2.32
CA ASP A 103 16.87 -8.77 1.34
C ASP A 103 16.62 -10.23 1.77
N LYS A 104 17.01 -10.62 3.00
CA LYS A 104 16.78 -12.00 3.53
C LYS A 104 15.31 -12.25 3.91
N SER A 105 14.63 -11.24 4.45
CA SER A 105 13.23 -11.34 4.86
C SER A 105 12.28 -11.53 3.68
N TRP A 106 12.61 -10.96 2.52
CA TRP A 106 11.77 -11.03 1.33
C TRP A 106 11.76 -12.45 0.74
N SER A 107 12.93 -13.09 0.67
CA SER A 107 13.05 -14.47 0.16
C SER A 107 12.31 -15.47 1.06
N ALA A 108 12.42 -15.31 2.38
CA ALA A 108 11.68 -16.13 3.34
C ALA A 108 10.15 -15.93 3.25
N LEU A 109 9.69 -14.70 3.03
CA LEU A 109 8.25 -14.41 2.83
C LEU A 109 7.71 -15.06 1.54
N LYS A 110 8.48 -15.03 0.44
CA LYS A 110 8.11 -15.71 -0.81
C LYS A 110 8.04 -17.23 -0.63
N LEU A 111 9.04 -17.82 0.03
CA LEU A 111 9.05 -19.26 0.30
C LEU A 111 7.85 -19.67 1.16
N LYS A 112 7.57 -18.93 2.23
CA LYS A 112 6.40 -19.19 3.09
C LYS A 112 5.08 -19.11 2.32
N ARG A 113 4.88 -18.09 1.48
CA ARG A 113 3.68 -17.97 0.64
C ARG A 113 3.56 -19.10 -0.37
N ALA A 114 4.67 -19.52 -0.98
CA ALA A 114 4.66 -20.65 -1.92
C ALA A 114 4.27 -21.96 -1.22
N LEU A 115 4.83 -22.23 -0.04
CA LEU A 115 4.48 -23.39 0.78
C LEU A 115 3.01 -23.36 1.25
N GLU A 116 2.48 -22.19 1.60
CA GLU A 116 1.06 -22.03 1.97
C GLU A 116 0.13 -22.30 0.78
N GLN A 117 0.47 -21.80 -0.42
CA GLN A 117 -0.29 -22.08 -1.65
C GLN A 117 -0.24 -23.55 -2.05
N ASP A 118 0.91 -24.21 -1.91
CA ASP A 118 1.03 -25.64 -2.21
C ASP A 118 0.25 -26.49 -1.20
N ARG A 119 0.23 -26.11 0.08
CA ARG A 119 -0.61 -26.78 1.09
C ARG A 119 -2.10 -26.65 0.77
N GLU A 120 -2.56 -25.46 0.40
CA GLU A 120 -3.97 -25.21 0.06
C GLU A 120 -4.41 -26.00 -1.19
N LYS A 121 -3.53 -26.15 -2.20
CA LYS A 121 -3.79 -27.02 -3.35
C LYS A 121 -3.90 -28.49 -2.98
N LEU A 122 -3.05 -28.97 -2.07
CA LEU A 122 -3.10 -30.35 -1.59
C LEU A 122 -4.40 -30.62 -0.83
N GLU A 123 -4.82 -29.69 0.03
CA GLU A 123 -6.10 -29.77 0.75
C GLU A 123 -7.31 -29.84 -0.21
N ILE A 124 -7.30 -29.06 -1.30
CA ILE A 124 -8.35 -29.10 -2.34
C ILE A 124 -8.37 -30.45 -3.07
N VAL A 125 -7.20 -30.93 -3.54
CA VAL A 125 -7.11 -32.22 -4.24
C VAL A 125 -7.59 -33.36 -3.34
N GLN A 126 -7.25 -33.30 -2.06
CA GLN A 126 -7.63 -34.31 -1.08
C GLN A 126 -9.13 -34.27 -0.79
N ARG A 127 -9.75 -33.09 -0.72
CA ARG A 127 -11.21 -32.93 -0.60
C ARG A 127 -11.95 -33.46 -1.84
N ASP A 128 -11.52 -33.07 -3.04
CA ASP A 128 -12.12 -33.51 -4.31
C ASP A 128 -11.94 -35.02 -4.54
N SER A 129 -10.91 -35.63 -3.95
CA SER A 129 -10.70 -37.09 -3.97
C SER A 129 -11.68 -37.81 -3.02
N TYR A 130 -11.96 -37.26 -1.85
CA TYR A 130 -12.93 -37.82 -0.89
C TYR A 130 -14.36 -37.75 -1.45
N GLU A 131 -14.76 -36.60 -2.02
CA GLU A 131 -16.07 -36.42 -2.65
C GLU A 131 -16.30 -37.38 -3.84
N ARG A 132 -15.25 -37.69 -4.61
CA ARG A 132 -15.34 -38.68 -5.71
C ARG A 132 -15.48 -40.12 -5.23
N ILE A 133 -14.87 -40.48 -4.10
CA ILE A 133 -14.99 -41.82 -3.51
C ILE A 133 -16.40 -41.99 -2.94
N ASP A 134 -16.91 -41.00 -2.21
CA ASP A 134 -18.27 -41.02 -1.65
C ASP A 134 -19.33 -41.15 -2.77
N HIS A 135 -19.17 -40.49 -3.92
CA HIS A 135 -20.09 -40.64 -5.05
C HIS A 135 -20.02 -41.99 -5.78
N ALA A 136 -18.90 -42.70 -5.71
CA ALA A 136 -18.74 -44.03 -6.33
C ALA A 136 -19.42 -45.13 -5.51
N ASP A 137 -19.49 -44.98 -4.18
CA ASP A 137 -20.07 -46.00 -3.28
C ASP A 137 -21.62 -45.99 -3.24
N TYR A 138 -22.28 -44.89 -3.57
CA TYR A 138 -23.76 -44.86 -3.68
C TYR A 138 -24.31 -45.30 -5.05
N GLY A 139 -23.44 -45.52 -6.05
CA GLY A 139 -23.85 -45.87 -7.42
C GLY A 139 -24.14 -47.35 -7.69
N ASN A 140 -23.91 -48.25 -6.72
CA ASN A 140 -24.01 -49.71 -6.92
C ASN A 140 -25.06 -50.40 -6.02
N GLN A 141 -26.16 -49.72 -5.70
CA GLN A 141 -27.34 -50.37 -5.12
C GLN A 141 -28.58 -50.02 -5.93
N GLY A 142 -28.82 -50.78 -6.99
CA GLY A 142 -30.05 -50.59 -7.75
C GLY A 142 -30.29 -51.45 -8.96
N GLN A 143 -29.89 -52.73 -9.01
CA GLN A 143 -30.46 -53.68 -9.98
C GLN A 143 -30.51 -55.11 -9.44
N HIS A 144 -31.64 -55.50 -8.85
CA HIS A 144 -32.12 -56.89 -8.95
C HIS A 144 -33.65 -56.89 -8.99
N TYR A 145 -34.19 -56.82 -10.21
CA TYR A 145 -35.58 -57.17 -10.50
C TYR A 145 -35.71 -58.70 -10.63
N SER A 146 -36.62 -59.27 -9.83
CA SER A 146 -37.64 -60.29 -10.18
C SER A 146 -37.33 -61.44 -11.16
N LYS A 147 -37.53 -62.71 -10.72
CA LYS A 147 -38.57 -63.62 -11.25
C LYS A 147 -38.53 -65.07 -10.71
N ARG A 148 -39.75 -65.66 -10.60
CA ARG A 148 -40.16 -67.09 -10.58
C ARG A 148 -40.00 -67.84 -9.24
N ILE A 149 -40.99 -68.58 -8.70
CA ILE A 149 -42.27 -69.16 -9.16
C ILE A 149 -43.30 -68.98 -8.04
#